data_AF-E6RA86-F1
#
_entry.id   AF-E6RA86-F1
#
_cell.length_a   1.000
_cell.length_b   1.000
_cell.length_c   1.000
_cell.angle_alpha   90.00
_cell.angle_beta   90.00
_cell.angle_gamma   90.00
#
_symmetry.space_group_name_H-M   'P 1'
#
loop_
_entity.id
_entity.type
_entity.pdbx_description
1 polymer ?
#
loop_
_entity_poly.entity_id
_entity_poly.type
_entity_poly.pdbx_seq_one_letter_code
_entity_poly.pdbx_strand_id
1 'polypeptide(L)'
;MTDHAPSENGGTFLCLPTRGQLLRALTLTQNTSAMAFTIFLVPHLASPIVAAFAGLDGAEKTMMIARDLYLPLEPILVYIPLTIHLFSSLSRRLLLSTSNSLPKSIRFPALPHQILAYPLALLLIPHIITHRLIPSSSAPPIRELSPSELGWEFVGYNLKSWGAWIAYLGLVGAGVWHALVGGMKVATWLKSLRRRPAKGFSSNVRSTNWTVYPEDKEKTSSDLTPRVVPKPRKLGLRGLMVVLLGVVSIGLARVTRDTGLVSGMMKKRYDAVFDATPWAKLYRLS
;
A
#
# COMPACT_ATOMS: atom_id res chain seq x y z
N MET A 1 45.26 16.86 51.49
CA MET A 1 45.60 17.04 50.07
C MET A 1 45.12 15.80 49.36
N THR A 2 43.86 15.82 48.93
CA THR A 2 43.15 14.67 48.35
C THR A 2 43.01 14.93 46.86
N ASP A 3 43.81 14.22 46.07
CA ASP A 3 43.78 14.27 44.62
C ASP A 3 42.47 13.63 44.11
N HIS A 4 41.55 14.49 43.65
CA HIS A 4 40.39 14.06 42.91
C HIS A 4 40.80 13.74 41.47
N ALA A 5 40.78 12.45 41.13
CA ALA A 5 40.94 11.99 39.76
C ALA A 5 39.79 12.53 38.88
N PRO A 6 40.07 13.03 37.66
CA PRO A 6 39.04 13.49 36.75
C PRO A 6 38.22 12.30 36.24
N SER A 7 36.91 12.33 36.52
CA SER A 7 35.91 11.43 35.95
C SER A 7 35.85 11.63 34.44
N GLU A 8 36.48 10.73 33.67
CA GLU A 8 36.27 10.61 32.23
C GLU A 8 34.79 10.27 31.98
N ASN A 9 33.99 11.32 31.73
CA ASN A 9 32.66 11.18 31.17
C ASN A 9 32.80 10.61 29.76
N GLY A 10 32.80 9.27 29.68
CA GLY A 10 32.71 8.50 28.45
C GLY A 10 31.42 8.85 27.72
N GLY A 11 31.49 9.87 26.87
CA GLY A 11 30.42 10.23 25.96
C GLY A 11 30.18 9.05 25.02
N THR A 12 29.05 8.37 25.20
CA THR A 12 28.50 7.41 24.23
C THR A 12 28.30 8.13 22.90
N PHE A 13 29.32 8.11 22.04
CA PHE A 13 29.19 8.55 20.67
C PHE A 13 28.18 7.65 19.98
N LEU A 14 27.01 8.20 19.65
CA LEU A 14 25.97 7.53 18.88
C LEU A 14 26.54 7.20 17.50
N CYS A 15 26.93 5.94 17.29
CA CYS A 15 27.37 5.45 15.99
C CYS A 15 26.17 5.48 15.04
N LEU A 16 26.23 6.32 14.00
CA LEU A 16 25.16 6.40 13.00
C LEU A 16 25.08 5.09 12.21
N PRO A 17 23.85 4.60 11.91
CA PRO A 17 23.69 3.37 11.17
C PRO A 17 24.29 3.49 9.77
N THR A 18 24.98 2.45 9.33
CA THR A 18 25.50 2.38 7.96
C THR A 18 24.34 2.36 6.96
N ARG A 19 24.61 2.84 5.74
CA ARG A 19 23.61 2.87 4.67
C ARG A 19 23.03 1.49 4.34
N GLY A 20 23.86 0.44 4.41
CA GLY A 20 23.41 -0.94 4.23
C GLY A 20 22.44 -1.40 5.32
N GLN A 21 22.71 -1.07 6.58
CA GLN A 21 21.79 -1.33 7.70
C GLN A 21 20.46 -0.59 7.51
N LEU A 22 20.51 0.67 7.10
CA LEU A 22 19.30 1.47 6.84
C LEU A 22 18.47 0.88 5.69
N LEU A 23 19.10 0.51 4.57
CA LEU A 23 18.39 -0.14 3.45
C LEU A 23 17.76 -1.47 3.86
N ARG A 24 18.42 -2.24 4.73
CA ARG A 24 17.88 -3.49 5.27
C ARG A 24 16.66 -3.24 6.15
N ALA A 25 16.74 -2.27 7.06
CA ALA A 25 15.63 -1.87 7.93
C ALA A 25 14.44 -1.37 7.09
N LEU A 26 14.66 -0.47 6.13
CA LEU A 26 13.61 0.02 5.24
C LEU A 26 12.95 -1.10 4.43
N THR A 27 13.74 -2.06 3.93
CA THR A 27 13.19 -3.20 3.18
C THR A 27 12.37 -4.13 4.06
N LEU A 28 12.79 -4.37 5.31
CA LEU A 28 12.02 -5.13 6.29
C LEU A 28 10.70 -4.43 6.58
N THR A 29 10.75 -3.15 6.96
CA THR A 29 9.58 -2.33 7.27
C THR A 29 8.59 -2.25 6.11
N GLN A 30 9.09 -2.04 4.89
CA GLN A 30 8.28 -1.99 3.67
C GLN A 30 7.55 -3.31 3.40
N ASN A 31 8.23 -4.45 3.56
CA ASN A 31 7.63 -5.77 3.32
C ASN A 31 6.63 -6.15 4.42
N THR A 32 6.95 -5.87 5.68
CA THR A 32 6.06 -6.18 6.81
C THR A 32 4.77 -5.36 6.75
N SER A 33 4.88 -4.05 6.49
CA SER A 33 3.70 -3.19 6.29
C SER A 33 2.84 -3.64 5.11
N ALA A 34 3.43 -4.11 4.01
CA ALA A 34 2.68 -4.65 2.88
C ALA A 34 1.89 -5.92 3.23
N MET A 35 2.46 -6.82 4.05
CA MET A 35 1.74 -8.00 4.54
C MET A 35 0.56 -7.61 5.42
N ALA A 36 0.76 -6.68 6.35
CA ALA A 36 -0.31 -6.19 7.22
C ALA A 36 -1.46 -5.56 6.40
N PHE A 37 -1.13 -4.71 5.43
CA PHE A 37 -2.13 -4.07 4.57
C PHE A 37 -2.93 -5.07 3.72
N THR A 38 -2.36 -6.24 3.39
CA THR A 38 -3.07 -7.29 2.65
C THR A 38 -4.27 -7.84 3.43
N ILE A 39 -4.22 -7.81 4.76
CA ILE A 39 -5.32 -8.25 5.64
C ILE A 39 -6.57 -7.38 5.42
N PHE A 40 -6.38 -6.07 5.20
CA PHE A 40 -7.46 -5.15 4.86
C PHE A 40 -7.92 -5.29 3.40
N LEU A 41 -6.98 -5.45 2.47
CA LEU A 41 -7.27 -5.42 1.04
C LEU A 41 -8.24 -6.54 0.62
N VAL A 42 -8.12 -7.73 1.21
CA VAL A 42 -8.97 -8.88 0.89
C VAL A 42 -10.46 -8.63 1.18
N PRO A 43 -10.89 -8.32 2.42
CA PRO A 43 -12.29 -8.03 2.71
C PRO A 43 -12.79 -6.77 1.98
N HIS A 44 -11.92 -5.78 1.76
CA HIS A 44 -12.29 -4.58 1.01
C HIS A 44 -12.64 -4.88 -0.46
N LEU A 45 -11.91 -5.79 -1.11
CA LEU A 45 -12.18 -6.21 -2.49
C LEU A 45 -13.30 -7.25 -2.61
N ALA A 46 -13.72 -7.88 -1.51
CA ALA A 46 -14.78 -8.87 -1.56
C ALA A 46 -16.10 -8.26 -2.04
N SER A 47 -16.43 -7.06 -1.56
CA SER A 47 -17.70 -6.42 -1.86
C SER A 47 -17.90 -6.07 -3.35
N PRO A 48 -16.92 -5.45 -4.06
CA PRO A 48 -17.01 -5.24 -5.51
C PRO A 48 -17.14 -6.55 -6.32
N ILE A 49 -16.54 -7.64 -5.85
CA ILE A 49 -16.64 -8.96 -6.50
C ILE A 49 -18.04 -9.54 -6.30
N VAL A 50 -18.56 -9.50 -5.07
CA VAL A 50 -19.90 -10.00 -4.74
C VAL A 50 -20.99 -9.24 -5.51
N ALA A 51 -20.80 -7.95 -5.76
CA ALA A 51 -21.70 -7.13 -6.56
C ALA A 51 -22.02 -7.74 -7.95
N ALA A 52 -21.05 -8.44 -8.57
CA ALA A 52 -21.27 -9.08 -9.86
C ALA A 52 -22.33 -10.20 -9.79
N PHE A 53 -22.34 -10.96 -8.69
CA PHE A 53 -23.18 -12.14 -8.53
C PHE A 53 -24.49 -11.84 -7.80
N ALA A 54 -24.43 -11.02 -6.75
CA ALA A 54 -25.53 -10.76 -5.83
C ALA A 54 -26.07 -9.32 -5.92
N GLY A 55 -25.57 -8.51 -6.86
CA GLY A 55 -26.05 -7.15 -7.09
C GLY A 55 -25.79 -6.22 -5.92
N LEU A 56 -26.57 -5.14 -5.87
CA LEU A 56 -26.45 -4.10 -4.84
C LEU A 56 -26.59 -4.66 -3.41
N ASP A 57 -27.62 -5.46 -3.15
CA ASP A 57 -27.90 -6.01 -1.81
C ASP A 57 -26.78 -6.90 -1.28
N GLY A 58 -26.21 -7.74 -2.14
CA GLY A 58 -25.09 -8.60 -1.76
C GLY A 58 -23.82 -7.81 -1.47
N ALA A 59 -23.57 -6.77 -2.26
CA ALA A 59 -22.46 -5.86 -2.03
C ALA A 59 -22.64 -5.11 -0.70
N GLU A 60 -23.84 -4.60 -0.42
CA GLU A 60 -24.17 -3.90 0.83
C GLU A 60 -23.93 -4.78 2.05
N LYS A 61 -24.47 -6.01 2.04
CA LYS A 61 -24.28 -6.97 3.15
C LYS A 61 -22.81 -7.32 3.35
N THR A 62 -22.07 -7.55 2.26
CA THR A 62 -20.64 -7.86 2.34
C THR A 62 -19.85 -6.68 2.90
N MET A 63 -20.19 -5.46 2.50
CA MET A 63 -19.57 -4.24 3.01
C MET A 63 -19.89 -4.02 4.49
N MET A 64 -21.12 -4.26 4.95
CA MET A 64 -21.47 -4.18 6.37
C MET A 64 -20.65 -5.16 7.20
N ILE A 65 -20.55 -6.43 6.78
CA ILE A 65 -19.71 -7.43 7.45
C ILE A 65 -18.25 -6.98 7.50
N ALA A 66 -17.72 -6.47 6.38
CA ALA A 66 -16.34 -6.00 6.33
C ALA A 66 -16.12 -4.83 7.30
N ARG A 67 -17.05 -3.86 7.35
CA ARG A 67 -17.01 -2.73 8.28
C ARG A 67 -17.02 -3.17 9.73
N ASP A 68 -17.93 -4.05 10.11
CA ASP A 68 -17.99 -4.55 11.49
C ASP A 68 -16.67 -5.21 11.91
N LEU A 69 -16.00 -5.89 10.96
CA LEU A 69 -14.73 -6.55 11.21
C LEU A 69 -13.53 -5.59 11.32
N TYR A 70 -13.40 -4.59 10.44
CA TYR A 70 -12.19 -3.76 10.39
C TYR A 70 -12.36 -2.31 10.85
N LEU A 71 -13.57 -1.75 10.94
CA LEU A 71 -13.77 -0.33 11.28
C LEU A 71 -13.11 0.06 12.62
N PRO A 72 -13.22 -0.73 13.72
CA PRO A 72 -12.50 -0.43 14.97
C PRO A 72 -10.98 -0.53 14.82
N LEU A 73 -10.52 -1.33 13.86
CA LEU A 73 -9.11 -1.61 13.60
C LEU A 73 -8.55 -0.78 12.44
N GLU A 74 -9.34 0.10 11.82
CA GLU A 74 -8.96 0.80 10.59
C GLU A 74 -7.66 1.62 10.75
N PRO A 75 -7.44 2.38 11.86
CA PRO A 75 -6.16 3.03 12.09
C PRO A 75 -4.96 2.07 12.06
N ILE A 76 -5.14 0.88 12.60
CA ILE A 76 -4.07 -0.12 12.80
C ILE A 76 -3.86 -0.98 11.55
N LEU A 77 -4.92 -1.35 10.83
CA LEU A 77 -4.86 -2.23 9.67
C LEU A 77 -4.70 -1.47 8.34
N VAL A 78 -5.15 -0.22 8.28
CA VAL A 78 -5.16 0.57 7.05
C VAL A 78 -4.14 1.69 7.12
N TYR A 79 -4.36 2.67 8.00
CA TYR A 79 -3.57 3.91 7.98
C TYR A 79 -2.13 3.72 8.40
N ILE A 80 -1.85 3.01 9.51
CA ILE A 80 -0.49 2.76 9.98
C ILE A 80 0.32 1.96 8.94
N PRO A 81 -0.14 0.79 8.45
CA PRO A 81 0.60 0.01 7.47
C PRO A 81 0.78 0.76 6.15
N LEU A 82 -0.26 1.45 5.65
CA LEU A 82 -0.16 2.23 4.41
C LEU A 82 0.88 3.35 4.55
N THR A 83 0.82 4.10 5.65
CA THR A 83 1.76 5.21 5.95
C THR A 83 3.19 4.67 6.02
N ILE A 84 3.43 3.64 6.84
CA ILE A 84 4.74 3.01 6.96
C ILE A 84 5.23 2.48 5.62
N HIS A 85 4.36 1.88 4.81
CA HIS A 85 4.70 1.35 3.49
C HIS A 85 5.13 2.47 2.52
N LEU A 86 4.39 3.58 2.48
CA LEU A 86 4.69 4.73 1.63
C LEU A 86 6.00 5.42 2.05
N PHE A 87 6.15 5.74 3.35
CA PHE A 87 7.33 6.41 3.86
C PHE A 87 8.57 5.54 3.70
N SER A 88 8.53 4.27 4.10
CA SER A 88 9.69 3.37 3.93
C SER A 88 10.08 3.19 2.46
N SER A 89 9.10 3.12 1.55
CA SER A 89 9.34 3.06 0.10
C SER A 89 9.98 4.35 -0.44
N LEU A 90 9.52 5.52 0.01
CA LEU A 90 10.04 6.82 -0.42
C LEU A 90 11.45 7.04 0.13
N SER A 91 11.66 6.83 1.41
CA SER A 91 12.98 6.93 2.05
C SER A 91 13.99 5.98 1.41
N ARG A 92 13.59 4.75 1.08
CA ARG A 92 14.45 3.79 0.38
C ARG A 92 14.82 4.29 -1.01
N ARG A 93 13.89 4.88 -1.76
CA ARG A 93 14.16 5.45 -3.09
C ARG A 93 15.05 6.69 -3.01
N LEU A 94 14.80 7.58 -2.05
CA LEU A 94 15.64 8.76 -1.82
C LEU A 94 17.07 8.33 -1.49
N LEU A 95 17.23 7.37 -0.58
CA LEU A 95 18.53 6.84 -0.19
C LEU A 95 19.26 6.13 -1.33
N LEU A 96 18.54 5.47 -2.25
CA LEU A 96 19.15 4.88 -3.45
C LEU A 96 19.51 5.95 -4.49
N SER A 97 18.68 6.98 -4.64
CA SER A 97 18.88 8.09 -5.57
C SER A 97 20.10 8.95 -5.24
N THR A 98 20.45 9.08 -3.96
CA THR A 98 21.66 9.82 -3.52
C THR A 98 22.97 9.06 -3.80
N SER A 99 22.92 7.82 -4.28
CA SER A 99 24.12 7.06 -4.67
C SER A 99 24.60 7.43 -6.06
N ASN A 100 25.71 8.15 -6.17
CA ASN A 100 26.35 8.34 -7.47
C ASN A 100 27.03 7.07 -7.99
N SER A 101 27.41 6.16 -7.08
CA SER A 101 28.03 4.87 -7.42
C SER A 101 27.08 3.83 -8.01
N LEU A 102 25.76 4.02 -7.94
CA LEU A 102 24.80 3.03 -8.41
C LEU A 102 24.37 3.27 -9.87
N PRO A 103 24.18 2.20 -10.66
CA PRO A 103 23.56 2.26 -11.97
C PRO A 103 22.22 3.01 -11.96
N LYS A 104 21.92 3.77 -13.04
CA LYS A 104 20.66 4.53 -13.17
C LYS A 104 19.41 3.65 -13.01
N SER A 105 19.47 2.39 -13.46
CA SER A 105 18.38 1.41 -13.34
C SER A 105 18.04 1.00 -11.91
N ILE A 106 18.97 1.19 -10.96
CA ILE A 106 18.77 0.93 -9.53
C ILE A 106 18.34 2.21 -8.80
N ARG A 107 18.88 3.36 -9.22
CA ARG A 107 18.53 4.68 -8.65
C ARG A 107 17.08 5.06 -8.90
N PHE A 108 16.60 4.82 -10.12
CA PHE A 108 15.25 5.21 -10.53
C PHE A 108 14.34 3.99 -10.66
N PRO A 109 13.03 4.15 -10.41
CA PRO A 109 12.08 3.06 -10.59
C PRO A 109 11.96 2.64 -12.05
N ALA A 110 12.63 1.54 -12.40
CA ALA A 110 12.55 0.97 -13.74
C ALA A 110 11.47 -0.12 -13.86
N LEU A 111 11.02 -0.70 -12.74
CA LEU A 111 10.10 -1.84 -12.76
C LEU A 111 8.63 -1.37 -12.85
N PRO A 112 7.79 -1.96 -13.72
CA PRO A 112 6.40 -1.53 -13.92
C PRO A 112 5.59 -1.40 -12.63
N HIS A 113 5.66 -2.37 -11.70
CA HIS A 113 4.94 -2.28 -10.41
C HIS A 113 5.40 -1.10 -9.52
N GLN A 114 6.64 -0.63 -9.65
CA GLN A 114 7.16 0.53 -8.92
C GLN A 114 6.69 1.84 -9.54
N ILE A 115 6.56 1.88 -10.86
CA ILE A 115 6.02 3.02 -11.62
C ILE A 115 4.51 3.12 -11.37
N LEU A 116 3.80 1.98 -11.35
CA LEU A 116 2.36 1.93 -11.10
C LEU A 116 1.96 2.45 -9.71
N ALA A 117 2.88 2.48 -8.75
CA ALA A 117 2.62 3.01 -7.41
C ALA A 117 2.26 4.50 -7.41
N TYR A 118 2.77 5.29 -8.36
CA TYR A 118 2.50 6.73 -8.44
C TYR A 118 1.05 7.04 -8.86
N PRO A 119 0.54 6.55 -10.00
CA PRO A 119 -0.87 6.74 -10.34
C PRO A 119 -1.79 6.03 -9.34
N LEU A 120 -1.37 4.90 -8.75
CA LEU A 120 -2.15 4.27 -7.68
C LEU A 120 -2.32 5.19 -6.47
N ALA A 121 -1.25 5.85 -6.01
CA ALA A 121 -1.34 6.83 -4.92
C ALA A 121 -2.25 8.01 -5.30
N LEU A 122 -2.17 8.48 -6.54
CA LEU A 122 -3.02 9.55 -7.06
C LEU A 122 -4.50 9.16 -7.12
N LEU A 123 -4.83 7.88 -7.32
CA LEU A 123 -6.21 7.38 -7.29
C LEU A 123 -6.69 7.06 -5.87
N LEU A 124 -5.79 6.60 -5.02
CA LEU A 124 -6.09 6.24 -3.63
C LEU A 124 -6.44 7.46 -2.78
N ILE A 125 -5.74 8.59 -2.97
CA ILE A 125 -6.01 9.82 -2.22
C ILE A 125 -7.45 10.31 -2.43
N PRO A 126 -7.95 10.49 -3.68
CA PRO A 126 -9.35 10.80 -3.94
C PRO A 126 -10.33 9.80 -3.39
N HIS A 127 -10.01 8.50 -3.46
CA HIS A 127 -10.85 7.46 -2.89
C HIS A 127 -11.02 7.61 -1.37
N ILE A 128 -9.92 7.79 -0.62
CA ILE A 128 -9.95 8.00 0.84
C ILE A 128 -10.70 9.30 1.19
N ILE A 129 -10.41 10.39 0.48
CA ILE A 129 -11.07 11.68 0.74
C ILE A 129 -12.58 11.59 0.51
N THR A 130 -13.01 11.00 -0.61
CA THR A 130 -14.43 10.94 -1.00
C THR A 130 -15.23 9.95 -0.18
N HIS A 131 -14.65 8.78 0.14
CA HIS A 131 -15.38 7.70 0.83
C HIS A 131 -15.18 7.68 2.34
N ARG A 132 -14.24 8.46 2.88
CA ARG A 132 -13.91 8.42 4.31
C ARG A 132 -13.86 9.80 4.96
N LEU A 133 -13.02 10.71 4.46
CA LEU A 133 -12.74 11.96 5.17
C LEU A 133 -13.83 13.02 5.03
N ILE A 134 -14.33 13.26 3.81
CA ILE A 134 -15.39 14.25 3.60
C ILE A 134 -16.72 13.81 4.21
N PRO A 135 -17.18 12.55 4.03
CA PRO A 135 -18.45 12.13 4.61
C PRO A 135 -18.50 12.18 6.14
N SER A 136 -17.36 12.06 6.83
CA SER A 136 -17.28 12.22 8.29
C SER A 136 -17.36 13.67 8.76
N SER A 137 -17.53 14.65 7.87
CA SER A 137 -17.65 16.06 8.23
C SER A 137 -19.01 16.36 8.87
N SER A 138 -18.98 17.09 10.00
CA SER A 138 -20.18 17.59 10.70
C SER A 138 -20.84 18.78 10.01
N ALA A 139 -20.17 19.37 9.01
CA ALA A 139 -20.69 20.53 8.30
C ALA A 139 -21.99 20.21 7.52
N PRO A 140 -23.02 21.08 7.60
CA PRO A 140 -24.16 20.99 6.71
C PRO A 140 -23.75 21.14 5.23
N PRO A 141 -24.40 20.43 4.29
CA PRO A 141 -25.52 19.51 4.48
C PRO A 141 -25.09 18.04 4.73
N ILE A 142 -23.79 17.73 4.80
CA ILE A 142 -23.27 16.36 4.95
C ILE A 142 -23.72 15.75 6.29
N ARG A 143 -23.57 16.51 7.40
CA ARG A 143 -24.01 16.13 8.76
C ARG A 143 -23.56 14.73 9.18
N GLU A 144 -22.26 14.43 9.09
CA GLU A 144 -21.66 13.15 9.49
C GLU A 144 -22.42 11.95 8.91
N LEU A 145 -22.26 11.70 7.60
CA LEU A 145 -22.88 10.53 6.98
C LEU A 145 -22.44 9.27 7.73
N SER A 146 -23.41 8.60 8.33
CA SER A 146 -23.17 7.35 9.04
C SER A 146 -22.66 6.29 8.08
N PRO A 147 -21.92 5.27 8.55
CA PRO A 147 -21.51 4.16 7.70
C PRO A 147 -22.70 3.58 6.92
N SER A 148 -23.86 3.39 7.55
CA SER A 148 -25.10 2.90 6.89
C SER A 148 -25.61 3.79 5.75
N GLU A 149 -25.32 5.08 5.75
CA GLU A 149 -25.72 6.02 4.69
C GLU A 149 -24.71 6.10 3.53
N LEU A 150 -23.46 5.69 3.79
CA LEU A 150 -22.40 5.53 2.79
C LEU A 150 -22.39 4.11 2.22
N GLY A 151 -23.54 3.66 1.74
CA GLY A 151 -23.73 2.37 1.10
C GLY A 151 -23.10 2.24 -0.28
N TRP A 152 -23.36 1.12 -0.94
CA TRP A 152 -23.16 0.98 -2.39
C TRP A 152 -24.12 1.85 -3.20
N GLU A 153 -25.22 2.34 -2.61
CA GLU A 153 -26.06 3.39 -3.22
C GLU A 153 -25.24 4.65 -3.53
N PHE A 154 -24.35 5.07 -2.63
CA PHE A 154 -23.44 6.20 -2.85
C PHE A 154 -22.46 5.94 -4.01
N VAL A 155 -21.92 4.72 -4.09
CA VAL A 155 -21.01 4.30 -5.16
C VAL A 155 -21.73 4.26 -6.51
N GLY A 156 -22.93 3.66 -6.56
CA GLY A 156 -23.75 3.60 -7.76
C GLY A 156 -24.26 4.97 -8.22
N TYR A 157 -24.50 5.89 -7.27
CA TYR A 157 -24.78 7.29 -7.57
C TYR A 157 -23.60 7.94 -8.31
N ASN A 158 -22.37 7.76 -7.81
CA ASN A 158 -21.16 8.30 -8.42
C ASN A 158 -20.87 7.71 -9.82
N LEU A 159 -21.14 6.41 -9.99
CA LEU A 159 -20.95 5.68 -11.25
C LEU A 159 -21.85 6.16 -12.40
N LYS A 160 -22.78 7.08 -12.16
CA LYS A 160 -23.49 7.78 -13.24
C LYS A 160 -22.53 8.66 -14.08
N SER A 161 -21.40 9.06 -13.51
CA SER A 161 -20.33 9.75 -14.23
C SER A 161 -19.30 8.77 -14.80
N TRP A 162 -18.89 8.95 -16.07
CA TRP A 162 -17.88 8.09 -16.71
C TRP A 162 -16.49 8.23 -16.04
N GLY A 163 -16.19 9.40 -15.46
CA GLY A 163 -14.95 9.63 -14.72
C GLY A 163 -14.83 8.71 -13.49
N ALA A 164 -15.94 8.47 -12.78
CA ALA A 164 -15.96 7.56 -11.64
C ALA A 164 -15.64 6.11 -12.04
N TRP A 165 -16.11 5.66 -13.21
CA TRP A 165 -15.76 4.34 -13.75
C TRP A 165 -14.25 4.17 -13.92
N ILE A 166 -13.60 5.14 -14.56
CA ILE A 166 -12.15 5.11 -14.76
C ILE A 166 -11.42 5.14 -13.42
N ALA A 167 -11.88 5.97 -12.48
CA ALA A 167 -11.28 6.06 -11.15
C ALA A 167 -11.37 4.72 -10.39
N TYR A 168 -12.54 4.09 -10.34
CA TYR A 168 -12.73 2.81 -9.63
C TYR A 168 -11.99 1.66 -10.32
N LEU A 169 -12.15 1.49 -11.63
CA LEU A 169 -11.47 0.42 -12.37
C LEU A 169 -9.96 0.61 -12.38
N GLY A 170 -9.49 1.85 -12.51
CA GLY A 170 -8.09 2.22 -12.40
C GLY A 170 -7.53 1.88 -11.02
N LEU A 171 -8.25 2.24 -9.95
CA LEU A 171 -7.83 1.97 -8.57
C LEU A 171 -7.77 0.47 -8.29
N VAL A 172 -8.80 -0.28 -8.66
CA VAL A 172 -8.85 -1.74 -8.48
C VAL A 172 -7.75 -2.41 -9.32
N GLY A 173 -7.65 -2.08 -10.61
CA GLY A 173 -6.65 -2.67 -11.50
C GLY A 173 -5.22 -2.39 -11.07
N ALA A 174 -4.90 -1.12 -10.78
CA ALA A 174 -3.58 -0.73 -10.32
C ALA A 174 -3.27 -1.31 -8.92
N GLY A 175 -4.24 -1.28 -8.01
CA GLY A 175 -4.11 -1.76 -6.64
C GLY A 175 -3.88 -3.27 -6.58
N VAL A 176 -4.69 -4.06 -7.26
CA VAL A 176 -4.53 -5.52 -7.31
C VAL A 176 -3.22 -5.87 -8.02
N TRP A 177 -2.84 -5.19 -9.11
CA TRP A 177 -1.56 -5.44 -9.78
C TRP A 177 -0.37 -5.17 -8.87
N HIS A 178 -0.40 -4.02 -8.19
CA HIS A 178 0.62 -3.67 -7.24
C HIS A 178 0.71 -4.71 -6.10
N ALA A 179 -0.44 -5.12 -5.55
CA ALA A 179 -0.51 -6.11 -4.48
C ALA A 179 -0.04 -7.50 -4.90
N LEU A 180 -0.45 -8.02 -6.06
CA LEU A 180 -0.04 -9.35 -6.52
C LEU A 180 1.46 -9.41 -6.86
N VAL A 181 1.99 -8.41 -7.59
CA VAL A 181 3.42 -8.36 -7.91
C VAL A 181 4.26 -8.12 -6.65
N GLY A 182 3.80 -7.23 -5.76
CA GLY A 182 4.41 -6.98 -4.45
C GLY A 182 4.40 -8.24 -3.59
N GLY A 183 3.27 -8.93 -3.49
CA GLY A 183 3.10 -10.17 -2.73
C GLY A 183 4.04 -11.27 -3.20
N MET A 184 4.23 -11.45 -4.51
CA MET A 184 5.24 -12.39 -5.03
C MET A 184 6.67 -12.04 -4.57
N LYS A 185 7.01 -10.75 -4.50
CA LYS A 185 8.33 -10.30 -4.02
C LYS A 185 8.49 -10.51 -2.52
N VAL A 186 7.46 -10.22 -1.75
CA VAL A 186 7.41 -10.48 -0.30
C VAL A 186 7.52 -11.98 -0.02
N ALA A 187 6.80 -12.83 -0.75
CA ALA A 187 6.90 -14.28 -0.62
C ALA A 187 8.31 -14.80 -0.95
N THR A 188 8.96 -14.24 -1.98
CA THR A 188 10.35 -14.58 -2.32
C THR A 188 11.32 -14.13 -1.24
N TRP A 189 11.11 -12.93 -0.67
CA TRP A 189 11.86 -12.43 0.46
C TRP A 189 11.70 -13.32 1.70
N LEU A 190 10.48 -13.71 2.05
CA LEU A 190 10.20 -14.59 3.18
C LEU A 190 10.87 -15.96 3.02
N LYS A 191 10.83 -16.53 1.81
CA LYS A 191 11.58 -17.76 1.48
C LYS A 191 13.09 -17.58 1.67
N SER A 192 13.65 -16.43 1.31
CA SER A 192 15.08 -16.14 1.49
C SER A 192 15.48 -16.01 2.96
N LEU A 193 14.57 -15.52 3.81
CA LEU A 193 14.78 -15.49 5.26
C LEU A 193 14.79 -16.90 5.86
N ARG A 194 13.85 -17.76 5.45
CA ARG A 194 13.75 -19.15 5.93
C ARG A 194 14.94 -20.03 5.51
N ARG A 195 15.56 -19.74 4.35
CA ARG A 195 16.66 -20.53 3.80
C ARG A 195 18.03 -20.21 4.38
N ARG A 196 18.19 -19.18 5.22
CA ARG A 196 19.45 -18.97 5.93
C ARG A 196 19.52 -20.06 7.00
N PRO A 197 20.34 -21.12 6.80
CA PRO A 197 20.55 -22.05 7.89
C PRO A 197 21.19 -21.22 9.00
N ALA A 198 20.81 -21.50 10.25
CA ALA A 198 21.67 -21.17 11.36
C ALA A 198 22.96 -21.95 11.13
N LYS A 199 23.89 -21.41 10.33
CA LYS A 199 25.30 -21.77 10.44
C LYS A 199 25.59 -21.44 11.89
N GLY A 200 25.70 -22.49 12.68
CA GLY A 200 25.91 -22.41 14.11
C GLY A 200 26.89 -21.29 14.37
N PHE A 201 26.49 -20.42 15.29
CA PHE A 201 27.42 -19.57 16.00
C PHE A 201 28.40 -20.54 16.66
N SER A 202 29.43 -20.98 15.91
CA SER A 202 30.53 -21.73 16.45
C SER A 202 31.28 -20.71 17.28
N SER A 203 30.89 -20.63 18.54
CA SER A 203 31.59 -19.94 19.60
C SER A 203 32.90 -20.66 19.87
N ASN A 204 33.78 -20.76 18.88
CA ASN A 204 35.20 -20.92 19.11
C ASN A 204 35.81 -19.53 19.16
N VAL A 205 35.51 -18.85 20.27
CA VAL A 205 36.39 -17.84 20.85
C VAL A 205 37.66 -18.58 21.24
N ARG A 206 38.58 -18.75 20.29
CA ARG A 206 39.98 -18.97 20.59
C ARG A 206 40.76 -17.87 19.89
N SER A 207 41.09 -16.86 20.70
CA SER A 207 42.17 -15.90 20.52
C SER A 207 43.32 -16.51 19.71
N THR A 208 43.71 -15.85 18.61
CA THR A 208 45.06 -15.29 18.40
C THR A 208 45.23 -14.78 16.97
N ASN A 209 45.84 -13.60 16.85
CA ASN A 209 46.35 -12.94 15.63
C ASN A 209 45.34 -12.45 14.59
N TRP A 210 44.88 -11.22 14.82
CA TRP A 210 44.46 -10.32 13.75
C TRP A 210 45.70 -9.77 13.02
N THR A 211 46.16 -10.51 12.02
CA THR A 211 46.98 -9.95 10.94
C THR A 211 46.09 -8.99 10.15
N VAL A 212 46.36 -7.70 10.28
CA VAL A 212 45.81 -6.63 9.45
C VAL A 212 46.25 -6.89 8.01
N TYR A 213 45.38 -7.53 7.23
CA TYR A 213 45.52 -7.58 5.79
C TYR A 213 45.05 -6.24 5.20
N PRO A 214 45.81 -5.64 4.26
CA PRO A 214 45.37 -4.47 3.55
C PRO A 214 44.33 -4.87 2.49
N GLU A 215 43.33 -4.03 2.31
CA GLU A 215 42.34 -4.09 1.23
C GLU A 215 41.52 -5.38 1.14
N ASP A 216 40.59 -5.53 2.07
CA ASP A 216 39.32 -6.20 1.77
C ASP A 216 38.66 -5.50 0.57
N LYS A 217 38.94 -6.01 -0.62
CA LYS A 217 38.13 -5.78 -1.82
C LYS A 217 36.69 -6.10 -1.48
N GLU A 218 35.96 -5.02 -1.19
CA GLU A 218 34.54 -4.76 -1.20
C GLU A 218 33.69 -5.81 -1.97
N LYS A 219 33.61 -7.04 -1.46
CA LYS A 219 32.61 -8.05 -1.84
C LYS A 219 31.28 -7.81 -1.11
N THR A 220 31.03 -6.55 -0.74
CA THR A 220 29.78 -6.07 -0.12
C THR A 220 28.84 -5.47 -1.16
N SER A 221 28.94 -5.90 -2.43
CA SER A 221 27.85 -5.77 -3.40
C SER A 221 27.11 -7.10 -3.44
N SER A 222 26.45 -7.46 -2.34
CA SER A 222 25.50 -8.57 -2.31
C SER A 222 24.39 -8.28 -3.32
N ASP A 223 24.57 -8.79 -4.53
CA ASP A 223 23.55 -9.18 -5.49
C ASP A 223 22.37 -8.21 -5.58
N LEU A 224 22.66 -6.98 -6.03
CA LEU A 224 21.64 -6.00 -6.41
C LEU A 224 20.96 -6.36 -7.73
N THR A 225 20.98 -7.64 -8.13
CA THR A 225 20.23 -8.07 -9.31
C THR A 225 18.74 -7.81 -9.06
N PRO A 226 18.05 -7.11 -9.98
CA PRO A 226 16.62 -6.89 -9.86
C PRO A 226 15.92 -8.24 -9.76
N ARG A 227 15.13 -8.47 -8.70
CA ARG A 227 14.32 -9.69 -8.60
C ARG A 227 13.29 -9.72 -9.72
N VAL A 228 13.54 -10.55 -10.73
CA VAL A 228 12.65 -10.72 -11.90
C VAL A 228 11.64 -11.84 -11.62
N VAL A 229 10.36 -11.57 -11.90
CA VAL A 229 9.30 -12.59 -11.85
C VAL A 229 9.46 -13.56 -13.05
N PRO A 230 9.39 -14.89 -12.86
CA PRO A 230 9.46 -15.86 -13.95
C PRO A 230 8.40 -15.62 -15.04
N LYS A 231 8.76 -15.80 -16.32
CA LYS A 231 7.86 -15.61 -17.48
C LYS A 231 6.50 -16.34 -17.39
N PRO A 232 6.40 -17.65 -17.06
CA PRO A 232 5.10 -18.34 -17.04
C PRO A 232 4.14 -17.75 -16.01
N ARG A 233 4.65 -17.26 -14.87
CA ARG A 233 3.83 -16.59 -13.85
C ARG A 233 3.27 -15.26 -14.33
N LYS A 234 3.94 -14.57 -15.26
CA LYS A 234 3.45 -13.31 -15.82
C LYS A 234 2.21 -13.51 -16.69
N LEU A 235 2.14 -14.61 -17.43
CA LEU A 235 0.98 -14.92 -18.28
C LEU A 235 -0.25 -15.22 -17.40
N GLY A 236 -0.10 -16.10 -16.41
CA GLY A 236 -1.17 -16.41 -15.46
C GLY A 236 -1.65 -15.17 -14.69
N LEU A 237 -0.73 -14.29 -14.28
CA LEU A 237 -1.08 -13.03 -13.63
C LEU A 237 -1.92 -12.11 -14.51
N ARG A 238 -1.58 -12.00 -15.81
CA ARG A 238 -2.35 -11.18 -16.76
C ARG A 238 -3.76 -11.75 -16.94
N GLY A 239 -3.89 -13.06 -17.11
CA GLY A 239 -5.20 -13.72 -17.21
C GLY A 239 -6.05 -13.48 -15.96
N LEU A 240 -5.47 -13.67 -14.77
CA LEU A 240 -6.15 -13.40 -13.50
C LEU A 240 -6.64 -11.96 -13.39
N MET A 241 -5.84 -10.98 -13.85
CA MET A 241 -6.27 -9.58 -13.84
C MET A 241 -7.41 -9.28 -14.77
N VAL A 242 -7.37 -9.82 -15.99
CA VAL A 242 -8.45 -9.61 -16.96
C VAL A 242 -9.75 -10.18 -16.41
N VAL A 243 -9.70 -11.39 -15.83
CA VAL A 243 -10.87 -12.00 -15.18
C VAL A 243 -11.37 -11.15 -14.02
N LEU A 244 -10.49 -10.75 -13.10
CA LEU A 244 -10.89 -9.97 -11.93
C LEU A 244 -11.48 -8.60 -12.32
N LEU A 245 -10.83 -7.89 -13.24
CA LEU A 245 -11.33 -6.61 -13.74
C LEU A 245 -12.66 -6.78 -14.47
N GLY A 246 -12.82 -7.85 -15.24
CA GLY A 246 -14.09 -8.19 -15.88
C GLY A 246 -15.21 -8.40 -14.85
N VAL A 247 -14.97 -9.22 -13.82
CA VAL A 247 -15.92 -9.46 -12.73
C VAL A 247 -16.27 -8.16 -12.00
N VAL A 248 -15.28 -7.35 -11.63
CA VAL A 248 -15.52 -6.06 -10.95
C VAL A 248 -16.28 -5.10 -11.87
N SER A 249 -15.97 -5.04 -13.17
CA SER A 249 -16.68 -4.19 -14.13
C SER A 249 -18.16 -4.58 -14.24
N ILE A 250 -18.46 -5.88 -14.27
CA ILE A 250 -19.85 -6.39 -14.23
C ILE A 250 -20.51 -6.00 -12.90
N GLY A 251 -19.81 -6.15 -11.78
CA GLY A 251 -20.30 -5.75 -10.46
C GLY A 251 -20.65 -4.27 -10.37
N LEU A 252 -19.76 -3.39 -10.83
CA LEU A 252 -20.01 -1.94 -10.88
C LEU A 252 -21.18 -1.61 -11.81
N ALA A 253 -21.27 -2.24 -12.99
CA ALA A 253 -22.38 -2.05 -13.92
C ALA A 253 -23.73 -2.39 -13.29
N ARG A 254 -23.75 -3.51 -12.56
CA ARG A 254 -24.94 -3.96 -11.85
C ARG A 254 -25.30 -3.00 -10.72
N VAL A 255 -24.32 -2.55 -9.92
CA VAL A 255 -24.55 -1.54 -8.88
C VAL A 255 -25.12 -0.24 -9.48
N THR A 256 -24.54 0.28 -10.57
CA THR A 256 -25.06 1.50 -11.22
C THR A 256 -26.51 1.35 -11.64
N ARG A 257 -26.88 0.18 -12.19
CA ARG A 257 -28.25 -0.13 -12.60
C ARG A 257 -29.19 -0.28 -11.40
N ASP A 258 -28.76 -1.00 -10.37
CA ASP A 258 -29.58 -1.37 -9.21
C ASP A 258 -29.81 -0.19 -8.26
N THR A 259 -28.91 0.80 -8.22
CA THR A 259 -29.05 2.01 -7.36
C THR A 259 -30.31 2.83 -7.65
N GLY A 260 -30.81 2.84 -8.90
CA GLY A 260 -32.06 3.53 -9.24
C GLY A 260 -32.11 5.01 -8.86
N LEU A 261 -33.25 5.43 -8.31
CA LEU A 261 -33.52 6.80 -7.85
C LEU A 261 -33.18 6.95 -6.36
N VAL A 262 -32.16 7.76 -6.09
CA VAL A 262 -31.77 8.15 -4.73
C VAL A 262 -32.77 9.18 -4.20
N SER A 263 -33.16 9.07 -2.92
CA SER A 263 -34.08 10.02 -2.30
C SER A 263 -33.56 11.46 -2.41
N GLY A 264 -34.46 12.44 -2.52
CA GLY A 264 -34.06 13.84 -2.70
C GLY A 264 -33.16 14.38 -1.57
N MET A 265 -33.35 13.88 -0.34
CA MET A 265 -32.50 14.21 0.80
C MET A 265 -31.09 13.60 0.65
N MET A 266 -31.00 12.31 0.33
CA MET A 266 -29.71 11.64 0.15
C MET A 266 -28.95 12.19 -1.04
N LYS A 267 -29.64 12.50 -2.14
CA LYS A 267 -29.05 13.18 -3.31
C LYS A 267 -28.34 14.48 -2.90
N LYS A 268 -29.00 15.36 -2.14
CA LYS A 268 -28.39 16.62 -1.67
C LYS A 268 -27.14 16.39 -0.82
N ARG A 269 -27.13 15.34 0.02
CA ARG A 269 -25.97 14.99 0.85
C ARG A 269 -24.83 14.42 0.01
N TYR A 270 -25.14 13.54 -0.95
CA TYR A 270 -24.17 12.99 -1.88
C TYR A 270 -23.54 14.08 -2.75
N ASP A 271 -24.36 14.96 -3.33
CA ASP A 271 -23.88 16.11 -4.12
C ASP A 271 -22.94 16.98 -3.28
N ALA A 272 -23.27 17.25 -2.01
CA ALA A 272 -22.40 18.01 -1.13
C ALA A 272 -21.07 17.33 -0.81
N VAL A 273 -21.04 16.00 -0.70
CA VAL A 273 -19.77 15.26 -0.57
C VAL A 273 -18.91 15.44 -1.83
N PHE A 274 -19.48 15.27 -3.02
CA PHE A 274 -18.73 15.43 -4.27
C PHE A 274 -18.31 16.88 -4.51
N ASP A 275 -19.16 17.84 -4.18
CA ASP A 275 -18.87 19.28 -4.30
C ASP A 275 -17.78 19.75 -3.33
N ALA A 276 -17.63 19.11 -2.18
CA ALA A 276 -16.56 19.39 -1.23
C ALA A 276 -15.18 18.84 -1.67
N THR A 277 -15.13 18.01 -2.74
CA THR A 277 -13.85 17.48 -3.21
C THR A 277 -13.02 18.56 -3.94
N PRO A 278 -11.68 18.55 -3.82
CA PRO A 278 -10.81 19.48 -4.57
C PRO A 278 -10.98 19.42 -6.10
N TRP A 279 -11.50 18.31 -6.62
CA TRP A 279 -11.74 18.06 -8.04
C TRP A 279 -13.22 18.17 -8.44
N ALA A 280 -14.09 18.74 -7.61
CA ALA A 280 -15.52 18.92 -7.89
C ALA A 280 -15.80 19.56 -9.27
N LYS A 281 -14.95 20.52 -9.68
CA LYS A 281 -15.05 21.18 -10.99
C LYS A 281 -14.96 20.21 -12.17
N LEU A 282 -14.20 19.13 -12.05
CA LEU A 282 -14.09 18.12 -13.12
C LEU A 282 -15.36 17.29 -13.26
N TYR A 283 -16.05 17.00 -12.15
CA TYR A 283 -17.32 16.26 -12.18
C TYR A 283 -18.47 17.05 -12.80
N ARG A 284 -18.47 18.38 -12.64
CA ARG A 284 -19.54 19.23 -13.19
C ARG A 284 -19.47 19.40 -14.71
N LEU A 285 -18.37 19.01 -15.35
CA LEU A 285 -18.15 19.16 -16.79
C LEU A 285 -18.53 17.89 -17.59
N SER A 286 -18.83 16.78 -16.92
CA SER A 286 -19.20 15.50 -17.51
C SER A 286 -20.68 15.21 -17.37
#